data_AF-A0A1Y5D108-F1
#
_entry.id   AF-A0A1Y5D108-F1
#
_cell.length_a   1.000
_cell.length_b   1.000
_cell.length_c   1.000
_cell.angle_alpha   90.00
_cell.angle_beta   90.00
_cell.angle_gamma   90.00
#
_symmetry.space_group_name_H-M   'P 1'
#
loop_
_entity.id
_entity.type
_entity.pdbx_description
1 polymer ?
#
loop_
_entity_poly.entity_id
_entity_poly.type
_entity_poly.pdbx_seq_one_letter_code
_entity_poly.pdbx_strand_id
1 'polypeptide(L)'
;MITLCCITLTACGGGSGESQTAPSKVVTPPATLSFSLAETSLAINEQEKAKITLTLDYTGTGDLSYAIEFLPSTNKASAQVINNDLIITINELENALTSTLSITVSSSNSDVTAIEKTLELSLINTSVEVVLAEVELWKNSEQVFKFDDFDDAVTFYTKSAYFYGGLDNSAIAEKLTEFTAIKQSSMEKKSSPEVTQLAEALANYQNNSITETELKTFLMNVKTMAGAEYNKLAGNINLLASLTNDNLPPLPSLNYQYSDKYQAFSGIIGNTQMGSFDGESWKFNQQYQFLNNLIPSLGNTTTCEAN
;
A
#
# COMPACT_ATOMS: atom_id res chain seq x y z
N MET A 1 -79.99 -20.07 63.97
CA MET A 1 -80.91 -19.60 62.90
C MET A 1 -80.44 -20.28 61.61
N ILE A 2 -81.27 -21.18 61.04
CA ILE A 2 -81.09 -22.01 59.82
C ILE A 2 -79.92 -23.01 59.91
N THR A 3 -80.09 -24.27 60.35
CA THR A 3 -80.83 -25.44 59.81
C THR A 3 -80.08 -26.23 58.71
N LEU A 4 -79.70 -27.46 59.09
CA LEU A 4 -79.50 -28.74 58.34
C LEU A 4 -78.86 -28.72 56.94
N CYS A 5 -77.86 -29.59 56.72
CA CYS A 5 -78.14 -30.98 56.38
C CYS A 5 -76.89 -31.88 56.50
N CYS A 6 -76.97 -32.93 57.34
CA CYS A 6 -76.10 -34.09 57.28
C CYS A 6 -76.65 -35.06 56.22
N ILE A 7 -75.78 -35.57 55.35
CA ILE A 7 -76.01 -36.85 54.69
C ILE A 7 -74.75 -37.69 54.87
N THR A 8 -74.87 -38.72 55.70
CA THR A 8 -73.92 -39.83 55.79
C THR A 8 -74.18 -40.79 54.64
N LEU A 9 -73.12 -41.16 53.92
CA LEU A 9 -73.09 -42.39 53.14
C LEU A 9 -71.87 -43.19 53.59
N THR A 10 -72.15 -44.30 54.28
CA THR A 10 -71.20 -45.36 54.54
C THR A 10 -71.03 -46.23 53.29
N ALA A 11 -69.81 -46.36 52.81
CA ALA A 11 -69.42 -47.46 51.93
C ALA A 11 -68.08 -48.03 52.42
N CYS A 12 -68.15 -49.24 52.93
CA CYS A 12 -67.05 -50.14 53.24
C CYS A 12 -66.77 -50.98 52.00
N GLY A 13 -65.49 -51.09 51.63
CA GLY A 13 -64.96 -51.85 50.50
C GLY A 13 -63.71 -51.10 50.01
N GLY A 14 -62.48 -51.57 50.10
CA GLY A 14 -62.00 -52.94 50.10
C GLY A 14 -60.97 -53.02 48.98
N GLY A 15 -59.68 -52.94 49.31
CA GLY A 15 -58.61 -53.52 48.50
C GLY A 15 -57.77 -52.60 47.59
N SER A 16 -56.49 -52.97 47.56
CA SER A 16 -55.44 -52.69 46.57
C SER A 16 -54.60 -51.41 46.78
N GLY A 17 -53.28 -51.63 46.68
CA GLY A 17 -52.24 -50.83 47.30
C GLY A 17 -52.05 -49.43 46.74
N GLU A 18 -51.50 -48.59 47.60
CA GLU A 18 -50.95 -47.29 47.26
C GLU A 18 -49.84 -47.48 46.20
N SER A 19 -50.20 -47.32 44.93
CA SER A 19 -49.24 -46.85 43.95
C SER A 19 -49.05 -45.36 44.20
N GLN A 20 -47.95 -45.03 44.86
CA GLN A 20 -47.39 -43.68 44.85
C GLN A 20 -47.29 -43.24 43.39
N THR A 21 -48.13 -42.28 42.98
CA THR A 21 -47.91 -41.57 41.73
C THR A 21 -46.65 -40.75 41.92
N ALA A 22 -45.57 -41.19 41.27
CA ALA A 22 -44.34 -40.43 41.18
C ALA A 22 -44.67 -39.02 40.68
N PRO A 23 -44.09 -37.95 41.26
CA PRO A 23 -44.30 -36.61 40.75
C PRO A 23 -43.88 -36.59 39.28
N SER A 24 -44.72 -36.01 38.42
CA SER A 24 -44.42 -35.79 37.01
C SER A 24 -43.00 -35.26 36.88
N LYS A 25 -42.12 -36.06 36.28
CA LYS A 25 -40.75 -35.66 35.95
C LYS A 25 -40.89 -34.41 35.07
N VAL A 26 -40.54 -33.25 35.61
CA VAL A 26 -40.43 -32.03 34.81
C VAL A 26 -39.36 -32.33 33.78
N VAL A 27 -39.77 -32.61 32.55
CA VAL A 27 -38.85 -32.80 31.43
C VAL A 27 -38.41 -31.40 31.06
N THR A 28 -37.25 -30.98 31.57
CA THR A 28 -36.59 -29.76 31.10
C THR A 28 -36.34 -29.91 29.60
N PRO A 29 -36.70 -28.93 28.75
CA PRO A 29 -36.39 -28.98 27.33
C PRO A 29 -34.88 -29.19 27.13
N PRO A 30 -34.46 -29.96 26.11
CA PRO A 30 -33.05 -30.09 25.80
C PRO A 30 -32.46 -28.72 25.47
N ALA A 31 -31.25 -28.46 25.96
CA ALA A 31 -30.55 -27.22 25.67
C ALA A 31 -30.28 -27.10 24.17
N THR A 32 -30.41 -25.89 23.65
CA THR A 32 -30.20 -25.56 22.23
C THR A 32 -29.19 -24.43 22.11
N LEU A 33 -28.38 -24.50 21.06
CA LEU A 33 -27.48 -23.43 20.63
C LEU A 33 -27.84 -23.07 19.19
N SER A 34 -27.94 -21.77 18.90
CA SER A 34 -27.98 -21.26 17.54
C SER A 34 -27.00 -20.11 17.39
N PHE A 35 -26.35 -20.05 16.23
CA PHE A 35 -25.31 -19.08 15.93
C PHE A 35 -25.44 -18.63 14.47
N SER A 36 -25.48 -17.32 14.26
CA SER A 36 -25.47 -16.72 12.93
C SER A 36 -24.58 -15.48 12.86
N LEU A 37 -24.04 -15.27 11.66
CA LEU A 37 -23.29 -14.09 11.27
C LEU A 37 -24.21 -13.19 10.44
N ALA A 38 -24.14 -11.88 10.67
CA ALA A 38 -24.89 -10.91 9.87
C ALA A 38 -24.41 -10.85 8.42
N GLU A 39 -23.14 -11.21 8.19
CA GLU A 39 -22.46 -11.16 6.89
C GLU A 39 -21.79 -12.50 6.60
N THR A 40 -21.72 -12.85 5.32
CA THR A 40 -21.00 -14.04 4.83
C THR A 40 -19.66 -13.70 4.20
N SER A 41 -19.40 -12.41 3.95
CA SER A 41 -18.16 -11.90 3.38
C SER A 41 -17.87 -10.49 3.87
N LEU A 42 -16.60 -10.16 4.07
CA LEU A 42 -16.15 -8.83 4.48
C LEU A 42 -14.83 -8.44 3.80
N ALA A 43 -14.71 -7.17 3.41
CA ALA A 43 -13.47 -6.57 2.95
C ALA A 43 -12.90 -5.65 4.04
N ILE A 44 -11.61 -5.76 4.33
CA ILE A 44 -10.94 -4.99 5.39
C ILE A 44 -9.60 -4.50 4.86
N ASN A 45 -9.32 -3.20 5.01
CA ASN A 45 -8.01 -2.67 4.68
C ASN A 45 -6.99 -3.11 5.73
N GLU A 46 -5.72 -3.20 5.33
CA GLU A 46 -4.64 -3.38 6.27
C GLU A 46 -4.62 -2.27 7.34
N GLN A 47 -4.07 -2.58 8.51
CA GLN A 47 -4.00 -1.68 9.66
C GLN A 47 -5.37 -1.19 10.19
N GLU A 48 -6.47 -1.70 9.66
CA GLU A 48 -7.83 -1.44 10.15
C GLU A 48 -8.36 -2.57 11.02
N LYS A 49 -9.50 -2.29 11.66
CA LYS A 49 -10.27 -3.23 12.47
C LYS A 49 -11.69 -3.29 11.98
N ALA A 50 -12.22 -4.50 11.89
CA ALA A 50 -13.64 -4.73 11.66
C ALA A 50 -14.32 -5.30 12.90
N LYS A 51 -15.60 -4.98 13.03
CA LYS A 51 -16.45 -5.41 14.13
C LYS A 51 -17.75 -5.98 13.56
N ILE A 52 -18.01 -7.26 13.84
CA ILE A 52 -19.23 -7.95 13.43
C ILE A 52 -19.97 -8.40 14.68
N THR A 53 -21.21 -7.97 14.84
CA THR A 53 -22.06 -8.45 15.93
C THR A 53 -22.55 -9.86 15.64
N LEU A 54 -22.32 -10.76 16.60
CA LEU A 54 -22.71 -12.15 16.56
C LEU A 54 -24.11 -12.31 17.12
N THR A 55 -24.97 -13.02 16.39
CA THR A 55 -26.29 -13.41 16.89
C THR A 55 -26.20 -14.81 17.45
N LEU A 56 -26.46 -14.92 18.76
CA LEU A 56 -26.33 -16.14 19.52
C LEU A 56 -27.59 -16.33 20.37
N ASP A 57 -28.21 -17.51 20.27
CA ASP A 57 -29.30 -17.93 21.15
C ASP A 57 -28.89 -19.25 21.82
N TYR A 58 -28.81 -19.24 23.14
CA TYR A 58 -28.38 -20.37 23.96
C TYR A 58 -29.31 -20.55 25.16
N THR A 59 -29.92 -21.73 25.26
CA THR A 59 -30.90 -22.05 26.32
C THR A 59 -30.34 -22.95 27.43
N GLY A 60 -29.05 -23.32 27.34
CA GLY A 60 -28.39 -24.15 28.35
C GLY A 60 -27.77 -23.35 29.51
N THR A 61 -27.12 -24.05 30.43
CA THR A 61 -26.53 -23.48 31.66
C THR A 61 -24.99 -23.57 31.70
N GLY A 62 -24.34 -23.95 30.60
CA GLY A 62 -22.88 -24.04 30.49
C GLY A 62 -22.26 -22.80 29.87
N ASP A 63 -20.97 -22.58 30.16
CA ASP A 63 -20.17 -21.52 29.53
C ASP A 63 -19.99 -21.79 28.04
N LEU A 64 -19.86 -20.71 27.26
CA LEU A 64 -19.54 -20.77 25.84
C LEU A 64 -18.08 -20.45 25.59
N SER A 65 -17.48 -21.16 24.64
CA SER A 65 -16.11 -20.94 24.18
C SER A 65 -16.07 -20.78 22.67
N TYR A 66 -15.17 -19.92 22.20
CA TYR A 66 -14.97 -19.65 20.77
C TYR A 66 -13.59 -20.13 20.35
N ALA A 67 -13.54 -20.98 19.32
CA ALA A 67 -12.31 -21.27 18.59
C ALA A 67 -12.37 -20.55 17.24
N ILE A 68 -11.31 -19.82 16.90
CA ILE A 68 -11.24 -19.01 15.70
C ILE A 68 -9.99 -19.38 14.92
N GLU A 69 -10.15 -19.67 13.64
CA GLU A 69 -9.07 -20.07 12.75
C GLU A 69 -9.19 -19.36 11.40
N PHE A 70 -8.06 -18.88 10.88
CA PHE A 70 -7.97 -18.38 9.51
C PHE A 70 -7.51 -19.52 8.60
N LEU A 71 -8.15 -19.66 7.45
CA LEU A 71 -7.86 -20.68 6.44
C LEU A 71 -7.62 -19.98 5.09
N PRO A 72 -6.41 -20.04 4.51
CA PRO A 72 -5.19 -20.59 5.11
C PRO A 72 -4.75 -19.80 6.35
N SER A 73 -3.93 -20.43 7.20
CA SER A 73 -3.42 -19.79 8.40
C SER A 73 -2.53 -18.59 8.05
N THR A 74 -2.67 -17.51 8.82
CA THR A 74 -1.95 -16.26 8.58
C THR A 74 -1.57 -15.59 9.90
N ASN A 75 -0.41 -14.92 9.91
CA ASN A 75 0.01 -14.04 10.99
C ASN A 75 -0.34 -12.56 10.71
N LYS A 76 -0.98 -12.29 9.58
CA LYS A 76 -1.36 -10.95 9.13
C LYS A 76 -2.74 -10.51 9.62
N ALA A 77 -3.51 -11.42 10.18
CA ALA A 77 -4.81 -11.14 10.76
C ALA A 77 -4.93 -11.83 12.12
N SER A 78 -5.73 -11.22 12.99
CA SER A 78 -6.12 -11.82 14.26
C SER A 78 -7.60 -11.54 14.50
N ALA A 79 -8.26 -12.44 15.23
CA ALA A 79 -9.67 -12.30 15.54
C ALA A 79 -9.95 -12.78 16.96
N GLN A 80 -10.91 -12.12 17.61
CA GLN A 80 -11.37 -12.49 18.95
C GLN A 80 -12.85 -12.12 19.12
N VAL A 81 -13.54 -12.84 20.00
CA VAL A 81 -14.92 -12.50 20.39
C VAL A 81 -14.91 -11.81 21.74
N ILE A 82 -15.48 -10.61 21.81
CA ILE A 82 -15.65 -9.85 23.05
C ILE A 82 -17.10 -9.34 23.08
N ASN A 83 -17.84 -9.65 24.15
CA ASN A 83 -19.23 -9.18 24.34
C ASN A 83 -20.14 -9.44 23.12
N ASN A 84 -20.10 -10.65 22.56
CA ASN A 84 -20.81 -11.05 21.34
C ASN A 84 -20.42 -10.26 20.07
N ASP A 85 -19.29 -9.57 20.07
CA ASP A 85 -18.75 -8.95 18.88
C ASP A 85 -17.48 -9.69 18.45
N LEU A 86 -17.43 -10.11 17.19
CA LEU A 86 -16.21 -10.57 16.54
C LEU A 86 -15.40 -9.35 16.10
N ILE A 87 -14.23 -9.20 16.67
CA ILE A 87 -13.28 -8.13 16.36
C ILE A 87 -12.16 -8.75 15.53
N ILE A 88 -12.01 -8.30 14.29
CA ILE A 88 -10.97 -8.72 13.36
C ILE A 88 -9.98 -7.56 13.23
N THR A 89 -8.69 -7.81 13.41
CA THR A 89 -7.62 -6.82 13.26
C THR A 89 -6.65 -7.27 12.19
N ILE A 90 -6.39 -6.41 11.21
CA ILE A 90 -5.48 -6.69 10.09
C ILE A 90 -4.18 -5.91 10.30
N ASN A 91 -3.05 -6.59 10.16
CA ASN A 91 -1.72 -5.99 10.21
C ASN A 91 -1.30 -5.49 8.81
N GLU A 92 -0.13 -4.88 8.70
CA GLU A 92 0.47 -4.51 7.41
C GLU A 92 0.64 -5.73 6.49
N LEU A 93 0.21 -5.56 5.24
CA LEU A 93 0.17 -6.59 4.23
C LEU A 93 1.25 -6.34 3.18
N GLU A 94 1.86 -7.42 2.70
CA GLU A 94 2.78 -7.36 1.56
C GLU A 94 2.04 -7.62 0.24
N ASN A 95 0.86 -8.23 0.29
CA ASN A 95 -0.02 -8.54 -0.82
C ASN A 95 -1.46 -8.52 -0.32
N ALA A 96 -2.41 -8.25 -1.21
CA ALA A 96 -3.80 -8.54 -0.91
C ALA A 96 -3.97 -10.06 -0.69
N LEU A 97 -4.82 -10.45 0.24
CA LEU A 97 -5.11 -11.87 0.47
C LEU A 97 -6.60 -12.13 0.67
N THR A 98 -7.00 -13.33 0.27
CA THR A 98 -8.29 -13.89 0.63
C THR A 98 -8.10 -14.97 1.69
N SER A 99 -9.02 -15.02 2.65
CA SER A 99 -8.99 -16.03 3.72
C SER A 99 -10.42 -16.33 4.16
N THR A 100 -10.66 -17.55 4.60
CA THR A 100 -11.89 -17.94 5.26
C THR A 100 -11.65 -17.96 6.77
N LEU A 101 -12.42 -17.19 7.52
CA LEU A 101 -12.41 -17.21 8.98
C LEU A 101 -13.43 -18.23 9.48
N SER A 102 -12.96 -19.34 10.06
CA SER A 102 -13.82 -20.31 10.75
C SER A 102 -13.99 -19.92 12.21
N ILE A 103 -15.24 -19.90 12.67
CA ILE A 103 -15.64 -19.59 14.03
C ILE A 103 -16.46 -20.76 14.55
N THR A 104 -15.88 -21.52 15.49
CA THR A 104 -16.55 -22.63 16.16
C THR A 104 -16.98 -22.20 17.55
N VAL A 105 -18.28 -22.26 17.80
CA VAL A 105 -18.90 -21.99 19.11
C VAL A 105 -19.23 -23.31 19.77
N SER A 106 -18.69 -23.52 20.97
CA SER A 106 -18.90 -24.74 21.77
C SER A 106 -19.45 -24.38 23.15
N SER A 107 -20.16 -25.31 23.78
CA SER A 107 -20.65 -25.19 25.16
C SER A 107 -19.96 -26.21 26.06
N SER A 108 -19.76 -25.87 27.34
CA SER A 108 -19.38 -26.85 28.36
C SER A 108 -20.49 -27.85 28.69
N ASN A 109 -21.73 -27.60 28.25
CA ASN A 109 -22.80 -28.58 28.26
C ASN A 109 -22.57 -29.61 27.13
N SER A 110 -22.18 -30.84 27.49
CA SER A 110 -21.88 -31.93 26.56
C SER A 110 -23.05 -32.34 25.67
N ASP A 111 -24.28 -32.01 26.06
CA ASP A 111 -25.49 -32.33 25.29
C ASP A 111 -25.72 -31.35 24.12
N VAL A 112 -24.90 -30.29 24.04
CA VAL A 112 -24.99 -29.25 23.00
C VAL A 112 -23.85 -29.41 22.00
N THR A 113 -24.19 -29.69 20.74
CA THR A 113 -23.24 -29.79 19.65
C THR A 113 -22.63 -28.43 19.32
N ALA A 114 -21.33 -28.40 19.08
CA ALA A 114 -20.64 -27.21 18.58
C ALA A 114 -21.16 -26.78 17.20
N ILE A 115 -21.21 -25.48 16.96
CA ILE A 115 -21.63 -24.91 15.66
C ILE A 115 -20.45 -24.16 15.06
N GLU A 116 -20.13 -24.52 13.82
CA GLU A 116 -19.15 -23.83 13.00
C GLU A 116 -19.86 -22.89 12.01
N LYS A 117 -19.32 -21.68 11.86
CA LYS A 117 -19.66 -20.75 10.77
C LYS A 117 -18.38 -20.21 10.16
N THR A 118 -18.46 -19.94 8.87
CA THR A 118 -17.37 -19.34 8.11
C THR A 118 -17.74 -17.93 7.66
N LEU A 119 -16.72 -17.09 7.54
CA LEU A 119 -16.79 -15.75 6.98
C LEU A 119 -15.68 -15.61 5.94
N GLU A 120 -16.03 -15.28 4.70
CA GLU A 120 -15.04 -14.99 3.67
C GLU A 120 -14.43 -13.59 3.91
N LEU A 121 -13.12 -13.48 3.86
CA LEU A 121 -12.39 -12.24 4.07
C LEU A 121 -11.59 -11.87 2.83
N SER A 122 -11.69 -10.61 2.43
CA SER A 122 -10.79 -9.96 1.48
C SER A 122 -9.98 -8.91 2.22
N LEU A 123 -8.68 -9.16 2.40
CA LEU A 123 -7.78 -8.24 3.09
C LEU A 123 -7.02 -7.43 2.04
N ILE A 124 -7.14 -6.12 2.12
CA ILE A 124 -6.68 -5.19 1.09
C ILE A 124 -5.37 -4.55 1.53
N ASN A 125 -4.31 -4.76 0.74
CA ASN A 125 -3.08 -3.98 0.84
C ASN A 125 -3.36 -2.61 0.19
N THR A 126 -3.38 -1.56 1.00
CA THR A 126 -3.63 -0.18 0.57
C THR A 126 -2.33 0.60 0.35
N SER A 127 -1.24 0.24 1.03
CA SER A 127 0.08 0.88 0.88
C SER A 127 0.63 0.71 -0.53
N VAL A 128 0.27 -0.37 -1.20
CA VAL A 128 0.74 -0.65 -2.55
C VAL A 128 0.27 0.36 -3.59
N GLU A 129 -0.84 1.09 -3.37
CA GLU A 129 -1.38 2.01 -4.37
C GLU A 129 -0.36 3.08 -4.79
N VAL A 130 0.38 3.63 -3.82
CA VAL A 130 1.43 4.61 -4.07
C VAL A 130 2.61 3.97 -4.82
N VAL A 131 2.96 2.73 -4.47
CA VAL A 131 4.04 1.98 -5.13
C VAL A 131 3.69 1.68 -6.58
N LEU A 132 2.46 1.22 -6.85
CA LEU A 132 1.99 0.91 -8.19
C LEU A 132 1.97 2.16 -9.07
N ALA A 133 1.47 3.28 -8.55
CA ALA A 133 1.50 4.55 -9.27
C ALA A 133 2.94 4.96 -9.65
N GLU A 134 3.88 4.76 -8.73
CA GLU A 134 5.28 5.05 -9.00
C GLU A 134 5.90 4.06 -10.02
N VAL A 135 5.61 2.76 -9.92
CA VAL A 135 6.05 1.76 -10.90
C VAL A 135 5.55 2.10 -12.31
N GLU A 136 4.30 2.56 -12.45
CA GLU A 136 3.73 2.99 -13.74
C GLU A 136 4.50 4.16 -14.37
N LEU A 137 4.97 5.11 -13.55
CA LEU A 137 5.80 6.22 -14.03
C LEU A 137 7.19 5.71 -14.46
N TRP A 138 7.84 4.91 -13.63
CA TRP A 138 9.22 4.48 -13.84
C TRP A 138 9.39 3.36 -14.88
N LYS A 139 8.32 2.62 -15.20
CA LYS A 139 8.35 1.66 -16.34
C LYS A 139 8.25 2.36 -17.70
N ASN A 140 7.86 3.63 -17.76
CA ASN A 140 7.86 4.43 -18.98
C ASN A 140 9.30 4.83 -19.34
N SER A 141 10.08 3.85 -19.77
CA SER A 141 11.53 3.99 -19.94
C SER A 141 11.93 5.03 -20.97
N GLU A 142 11.09 5.30 -21.97
CA GLU A 142 11.32 6.38 -22.94
C GLU A 142 11.33 7.77 -22.26
N GLN A 143 10.43 8.01 -21.30
CA GLN A 143 10.41 9.26 -20.54
C GLN A 143 11.52 9.29 -19.49
N VAL A 144 11.73 8.19 -18.77
CA VAL A 144 12.74 8.09 -17.70
C VAL A 144 14.15 8.34 -18.23
N PHE A 145 14.49 7.86 -19.42
CA PHE A 145 15.85 7.94 -19.95
C PHE A 145 16.05 9.06 -20.98
N LYS A 146 15.12 10.02 -21.08
CA LYS A 146 15.21 11.13 -22.06
C LYS A 146 16.24 12.20 -21.67
N PHE A 147 16.34 12.49 -20.37
CA PHE A 147 17.29 13.45 -19.78
C PHE A 147 17.24 14.85 -20.43
N ASP A 148 16.04 15.42 -20.55
CA ASP A 148 15.77 16.72 -21.19
C ASP A 148 16.39 17.92 -20.47
N ASP A 149 16.72 17.77 -19.18
CA ASP A 149 17.42 18.77 -18.38
C ASP A 149 18.71 19.28 -19.05
N PHE A 150 19.32 18.46 -19.90
CA PHE A 150 20.64 18.75 -20.46
C PHE A 150 20.65 19.31 -21.88
N ASP A 151 19.51 19.34 -22.59
CA ASP A 151 19.47 19.73 -24.02
C ASP A 151 20.08 21.11 -24.26
N ASP A 152 19.72 22.09 -23.43
CA ASP A 152 20.26 23.45 -23.53
C ASP A 152 21.41 23.70 -22.54
N ALA A 153 21.45 22.97 -21.42
CA ALA A 153 22.46 23.18 -20.38
C ALA A 153 23.88 22.94 -20.89
N VAL A 154 24.13 21.87 -21.65
CA VAL A 154 25.48 21.58 -22.16
C VAL A 154 26.02 22.69 -23.06
N THR A 155 25.16 23.22 -23.93
CA THR A 155 25.55 24.30 -24.85
C THR A 155 25.89 25.56 -24.07
N PHE A 156 25.11 25.88 -23.05
CA PHE A 156 25.33 27.05 -22.20
C PHE A 156 26.66 26.96 -21.41
N TYR A 157 26.91 25.83 -20.75
CA TYR A 157 28.15 25.62 -19.99
C TYR A 157 29.38 25.61 -20.91
N THR A 158 29.29 24.98 -22.08
CA THR A 158 30.39 24.95 -23.05
C THR A 158 30.74 26.35 -23.55
N LYS A 159 29.74 27.15 -23.94
CA LYS A 159 29.95 28.53 -24.37
C LYS A 159 30.50 29.41 -23.26
N SER A 160 30.03 29.22 -22.02
CA SER A 160 30.52 29.95 -20.87
C SER A 160 31.99 29.64 -20.58
N ALA A 161 32.39 28.37 -20.60
CA ALA A 161 33.78 27.95 -20.46
C ALA A 161 34.69 28.61 -21.51
N TYR A 162 34.21 28.72 -22.76
CA TYR A 162 34.92 29.46 -23.81
C TYR A 162 35.03 30.96 -23.50
N PHE A 163 33.92 31.63 -23.15
CA PHE A 163 33.92 33.07 -22.88
C PHE A 163 34.80 33.47 -21.69
N TYR A 164 34.91 32.60 -20.68
CA TYR A 164 35.78 32.81 -19.53
C TYR A 164 37.23 32.34 -19.77
N GLY A 165 37.57 31.92 -20.99
CA GLY A 165 38.94 31.59 -21.40
C GLY A 165 39.46 30.23 -20.91
N GLY A 166 38.60 29.37 -20.34
CA GLY A 166 38.97 28.03 -19.90
C GLY A 166 38.80 26.95 -20.97
N LEU A 167 38.23 27.30 -22.14
CA LEU A 167 38.07 26.40 -23.27
C LEU A 167 38.45 27.11 -24.58
N ASP A 168 39.22 26.47 -25.44
CA ASP A 168 39.53 27.01 -26.77
C ASP A 168 38.35 26.88 -27.73
N ASN A 169 38.19 27.83 -28.66
CA ASN A 169 37.12 27.77 -29.67
C ASN A 169 37.15 26.48 -30.50
N SER A 170 38.34 25.96 -30.80
CA SER A 170 38.52 24.71 -31.54
C SER A 170 38.04 23.47 -30.78
N ALA A 171 37.97 23.52 -29.45
CA ALA A 171 37.57 22.41 -28.59
C ALA A 171 36.04 22.36 -28.32
N ILE A 172 35.29 23.41 -28.66
CA ILE A 172 33.83 23.48 -28.41
C ILE A 172 33.10 22.32 -29.10
N ALA A 173 33.36 22.10 -30.39
CA ALA A 173 32.68 21.07 -31.17
C ALA A 173 32.95 19.66 -30.64
N GLU A 174 34.18 19.41 -30.20
CA GLU A 174 34.60 18.16 -29.56
C GLU A 174 33.82 17.93 -28.26
N LYS A 175 33.75 18.93 -27.36
CA LYS A 175 33.02 18.80 -26.09
C LYS A 175 31.53 18.55 -26.26
N LEU A 176 30.89 19.21 -27.23
CA LEU A 176 29.48 18.97 -27.54
C LEU A 176 29.24 17.56 -28.11
N THR A 177 30.17 17.07 -28.93
CA THR A 177 30.10 15.72 -29.51
C THR A 177 30.33 14.65 -28.44
N GLU A 178 31.30 14.84 -27.54
CA GLU A 178 31.54 13.98 -26.38
C GLU A 178 30.28 13.88 -25.50
N PHE A 179 29.68 15.02 -25.14
CA PHE A 179 28.47 15.02 -24.33
C PHE A 179 27.30 14.31 -25.03
N THR A 180 27.10 14.59 -26.33
CA THR A 180 26.04 13.95 -27.13
C THR A 180 26.20 12.43 -27.14
N ALA A 181 27.43 11.92 -27.30
CA ALA A 181 27.71 10.49 -27.24
C ALA A 181 27.43 9.90 -25.85
N ILE A 182 27.78 10.62 -24.78
CA ILE A 182 27.48 10.20 -23.40
C ILE A 182 25.96 10.14 -23.18
N LYS A 183 25.22 11.19 -23.57
CA LYS A 183 23.75 11.24 -23.47
C LYS A 183 23.11 10.08 -24.23
N GLN A 184 23.53 9.85 -25.47
CA GLN A 184 23.01 8.73 -26.27
C GLN A 184 23.25 7.38 -25.59
N SER A 185 24.46 7.14 -25.08
CA SER A 185 24.79 5.91 -24.33
C SER A 185 23.97 5.75 -23.04
N SER A 186 23.69 6.85 -22.34
CA SER A 186 22.83 6.86 -21.16
C SER A 186 21.36 6.58 -21.51
N MET A 187 20.87 7.12 -22.64
CA MET A 187 19.51 6.86 -23.14
C MET A 187 19.30 5.38 -23.49
N GLU A 188 20.33 4.67 -23.97
CA GLU A 188 20.26 3.24 -24.30
C GLU A 188 19.98 2.34 -23.09
N LYS A 189 20.17 2.83 -21.86
CA LYS A 189 19.80 2.11 -20.62
C LYS A 189 18.30 1.87 -20.46
N LYS A 190 17.46 2.52 -21.27
CA LYS A 190 16.02 2.20 -21.36
C LYS A 190 15.73 0.75 -21.75
N SER A 191 16.69 0.05 -22.37
CA SER A 191 16.60 -1.36 -22.77
C SER A 191 17.39 -2.30 -21.85
N SER A 192 17.77 -1.84 -20.66
CA SER A 192 18.50 -2.64 -19.67
C SER A 192 17.64 -3.75 -19.05
N PRO A 193 18.28 -4.79 -18.49
CA PRO A 193 17.58 -5.83 -17.74
C PRO A 193 16.73 -5.28 -16.59
N GLU A 194 17.20 -4.27 -15.87
CA GLU A 194 16.52 -3.66 -14.72
C GLU A 194 15.15 -3.08 -15.12
N VAL A 195 15.07 -2.41 -16.28
CA VAL A 195 13.80 -1.87 -16.81
C VAL A 195 12.84 -3.00 -17.17
N THR A 196 13.35 -4.06 -17.81
CA THR A 196 12.53 -5.21 -18.20
C THR A 196 12.00 -5.95 -16.98
N GLN A 197 12.86 -6.14 -15.96
CA GLN A 197 12.52 -6.78 -14.70
C GLN A 197 11.48 -5.98 -13.90
N LEU A 198 11.48 -4.65 -13.95
CA LEU A 198 10.44 -3.85 -13.29
C LEU A 198 9.05 -4.11 -13.89
N ALA A 199 8.96 -4.21 -15.22
CA ALA A 199 7.70 -4.53 -15.90
C ALA A 199 7.20 -5.94 -15.55
N GLU A 200 8.11 -6.93 -15.50
CA GLU A 200 7.81 -8.30 -15.06
C GLU A 200 7.42 -8.36 -13.58
N ALA A 201 8.11 -7.61 -12.73
CA ALA A 201 7.84 -7.53 -11.30
C ALA A 201 6.43 -7.01 -11.00
N LEU A 202 5.95 -6.02 -11.76
CA LEU A 202 4.57 -5.54 -11.64
C LEU A 202 3.54 -6.66 -11.90
N ALA A 203 3.73 -7.42 -12.97
CA ALA A 203 2.85 -8.55 -13.29
C ALA A 203 2.96 -9.67 -12.24
N ASN A 204 4.17 -9.93 -11.74
CA ASN A 204 4.39 -10.92 -10.67
C ASN A 204 3.72 -10.49 -9.37
N TYR A 205 3.74 -9.21 -9.01
CA TYR A 205 3.06 -8.68 -7.84
C TYR A 205 1.53 -8.85 -7.96
N GLN A 206 0.96 -8.47 -9.12
CA GLN A 206 -0.48 -8.63 -9.39
C GLN A 206 -0.95 -10.08 -9.32
N ASN A 207 -0.06 -11.04 -9.59
CA ASN A 207 -0.31 -12.47 -9.48
C ASN A 207 0.06 -13.06 -8.10
N ASN A 208 0.40 -12.22 -7.12
CA ASN A 208 0.86 -12.63 -5.77
C ASN A 208 2.11 -13.53 -5.78
N SER A 209 2.95 -13.44 -6.81
CA SER A 209 4.22 -14.19 -6.92
C SER A 209 5.38 -13.49 -6.23
N ILE A 210 5.29 -12.18 -6.02
CA ILE A 210 6.25 -11.38 -5.24
C ILE A 210 5.49 -10.46 -4.28
N THR A 211 6.18 -10.02 -3.24
CA THR A 211 5.72 -9.07 -2.22
C THR A 211 5.83 -7.61 -2.68
N GLU A 212 5.12 -6.70 -2.00
CA GLU A 212 5.30 -5.26 -2.18
C GLU A 212 6.76 -4.83 -1.93
N THR A 213 7.42 -5.40 -0.91
CA THR A 213 8.84 -5.15 -0.62
C THR A 213 9.76 -5.54 -1.79
N GLU A 214 9.51 -6.68 -2.42
CA GLU A 214 10.26 -7.09 -3.61
C GLU A 214 9.99 -6.15 -4.80
N LEU A 215 8.73 -5.75 -5.02
CA LEU A 215 8.38 -4.76 -6.06
C LEU A 215 9.11 -3.42 -5.84
N LYS A 216 9.15 -2.92 -4.60
CA LYS A 216 9.93 -1.73 -4.22
C LYS A 216 11.42 -1.88 -4.54
N THR A 217 11.97 -3.08 -4.38
CA THR A 217 13.37 -3.37 -4.70
C THR A 217 13.64 -3.23 -6.21
N PHE A 218 12.79 -3.82 -7.06
CA PHE A 218 12.91 -3.66 -8.51
C PHE A 218 12.77 -2.20 -8.95
N LEU A 219 11.82 -1.47 -8.36
CA LEU A 219 11.65 -0.04 -8.61
C LEU A 219 12.93 0.75 -8.23
N MET A 220 13.51 0.46 -7.07
CA MET A 220 14.73 1.11 -6.59
C MET A 220 15.94 0.85 -7.49
N ASN A 221 16.03 -0.34 -8.10
CA ASN A 221 17.09 -0.66 -9.06
C ASN A 221 17.03 0.26 -10.29
N VAL A 222 15.84 0.45 -10.87
CA VAL A 222 15.64 1.36 -12.02
C VAL A 222 15.96 2.80 -11.62
N LYS A 223 15.46 3.26 -10.46
CA LYS A 223 15.76 4.60 -9.93
C LYS A 223 17.25 4.84 -9.77
N THR A 224 17.95 3.88 -9.16
CA THR A 224 19.40 3.96 -8.92
C THR A 224 20.17 4.04 -10.23
N MET A 225 19.82 3.20 -11.20
CA MET A 225 20.45 3.21 -12.52
C MET A 225 20.20 4.52 -13.28
N ALA A 226 18.96 4.98 -13.35
CA ALA A 226 18.62 6.25 -14.01
C ALA A 226 19.33 7.43 -13.33
N GLY A 227 19.35 7.46 -11.99
CA GLY A 227 20.08 8.46 -11.22
C GLY A 227 21.60 8.42 -11.47
N ALA A 228 22.19 7.23 -11.65
CA ALA A 228 23.61 7.09 -11.97
C ALA A 228 23.94 7.64 -13.37
N GLU A 229 23.13 7.33 -14.37
CA GLU A 229 23.29 7.87 -15.73
C GLU A 229 23.07 9.39 -15.77
N TYR A 230 22.10 9.89 -15.03
CA TYR A 230 21.86 11.31 -14.88
C TYR A 230 23.06 12.02 -14.21
N ASN A 231 23.61 11.45 -13.14
CA ASN A 231 24.81 11.99 -12.47
C ASN A 231 26.06 11.93 -13.35
N LYS A 232 26.18 10.95 -14.26
CA LYS A 232 27.25 10.90 -15.27
C LYS A 232 27.18 12.11 -16.22
N LEU A 233 25.97 12.47 -16.67
CA LEU A 233 25.75 13.66 -17.49
C LEU A 233 26.05 14.95 -16.73
N ALA A 234 25.54 15.08 -15.51
CA ALA A 234 25.83 16.21 -14.63
C ALA A 234 27.33 16.35 -14.33
N GLY A 235 28.03 15.22 -14.13
CA GLY A 235 29.48 15.19 -13.95
C GLY A 235 30.23 15.78 -15.15
N ASN A 236 29.78 15.50 -16.38
CA ASN A 236 30.37 16.10 -17.58
C ASN A 236 30.11 17.62 -17.66
N ILE A 237 28.90 18.07 -17.30
CA ILE A 237 28.61 19.51 -17.16
C ILE A 237 29.51 20.17 -16.11
N ASN A 238 29.77 19.49 -14.99
CA ASN A 238 30.60 20.03 -13.91
C ASN A 238 32.08 20.16 -14.32
N LEU A 239 32.55 19.35 -15.27
CA LEU A 239 33.87 19.55 -15.89
C LEU A 239 33.92 20.83 -16.73
N LEU A 240 32.82 21.24 -17.36
CA LEU A 240 32.74 22.52 -18.07
C LEU A 240 32.60 23.70 -17.10
N ALA A 241 31.84 23.52 -16.01
CA ALA A 241 31.69 24.52 -14.96
C ALA A 241 33.04 24.93 -14.36
N SER A 242 33.94 23.97 -14.12
CA SER A 242 35.28 24.25 -13.56
C SER A 242 36.18 25.09 -14.47
N LEU A 243 35.88 25.13 -15.77
CA LEU A 243 36.58 25.96 -16.75
C LEU A 243 36.06 27.40 -16.80
N THR A 244 35.08 27.77 -15.95
CA THR A 244 34.47 29.11 -15.95
C THR A 244 35.08 30.07 -14.93
N ASN A 245 36.18 29.71 -14.25
CA ASN A 245 36.77 30.51 -13.16
C ASN A 245 35.72 30.88 -12.08
N ASP A 246 34.94 29.91 -11.63
CA ASP A 246 33.88 30.04 -10.62
C ASP A 246 32.70 30.95 -11.01
N ASN A 247 32.58 31.35 -12.29
CA ASN A 247 31.45 32.18 -12.74
C ASN A 247 30.15 31.40 -12.94
N LEU A 248 30.21 30.07 -13.11
CA LEU A 248 29.05 29.19 -13.08
C LEU A 248 29.20 28.15 -11.98
N PRO A 249 28.16 27.93 -11.15
CA PRO A 249 28.21 26.87 -10.16
C PRO A 249 28.16 25.48 -10.83
N PRO A 250 28.81 24.47 -10.24
CA PRO A 250 28.57 23.09 -10.62
C PRO A 250 27.11 22.71 -10.29
N LEU A 251 26.56 21.79 -11.05
CA LEU A 251 25.31 21.12 -10.70
C LEU A 251 25.56 20.22 -9.48
N PRO A 252 24.74 20.29 -8.42
CA PRO A 252 24.90 19.47 -7.23
C PRO A 252 24.71 17.98 -7.55
N SER A 253 24.92 17.07 -6.58
CA SER A 253 24.46 15.69 -6.75
C SER A 253 22.94 15.72 -6.91
N LEU A 254 22.45 15.19 -8.02
CA LEU A 254 21.09 15.43 -8.45
C LEU A 254 20.17 14.28 -8.03
N ASN A 255 19.01 14.63 -7.46
CA ASN A 255 17.96 13.68 -7.13
C ASN A 255 17.04 13.53 -8.35
N TYR A 256 17.34 12.57 -9.22
CA TYR A 256 16.57 12.34 -10.44
C TYR A 256 15.21 11.72 -10.11
N GLN A 257 14.13 12.45 -10.36
CA GLN A 257 12.78 12.06 -9.97
C GLN A 257 11.72 12.60 -10.94
N TYR A 258 10.51 12.05 -10.85
CA TYR A 258 9.35 12.58 -11.56
C TYR A 258 8.83 13.84 -10.88
N SER A 259 8.49 14.86 -11.66
CA SER A 259 7.86 16.09 -11.21
C SER A 259 6.43 16.14 -11.71
N ASP A 260 5.44 15.90 -10.83
CA ASP A 260 4.02 15.91 -11.21
C ASP A 260 3.57 17.24 -11.86
N LYS A 261 4.13 18.35 -11.38
CA LYS A 261 3.80 19.71 -11.89
C LYS A 261 4.27 19.96 -13.31
N TYR A 262 5.40 19.35 -13.68
CA TYR A 262 6.00 19.47 -15.01
C TYR A 262 5.76 18.23 -15.88
N GLN A 263 5.14 17.19 -15.31
CA GLN A 263 4.88 15.89 -15.93
C GLN A 263 6.12 15.27 -16.59
N ALA A 264 7.29 15.53 -16.03
CA ALA A 264 8.59 15.16 -16.59
C ALA A 264 9.55 14.65 -15.52
N PHE A 265 10.50 13.81 -15.94
CA PHE A 265 11.63 13.43 -15.09
C PHE A 265 12.70 14.50 -15.14
N SER A 266 13.18 14.90 -13.96
CA SER A 266 14.20 15.92 -13.82
C SER A 266 15.03 15.66 -12.56
N GLY A 267 16.32 15.96 -12.62
CA GLY A 267 17.17 16.07 -11.43
C GLY A 267 17.49 17.53 -11.08
N ILE A 268 17.05 18.48 -11.90
CA ILE A 268 17.11 19.92 -11.65
C ILE A 268 15.87 20.36 -10.87
N ILE A 269 14.68 20.01 -11.36
CA ILE A 269 13.40 20.35 -10.73
C ILE A 269 13.15 19.44 -9.53
N GLY A 270 12.79 20.05 -8.39
CA GLY A 270 12.60 19.33 -7.13
C GLY A 270 13.90 19.09 -6.35
N ASN A 271 15.06 19.50 -6.88
CA ASN A 271 16.31 19.49 -6.14
C ASN A 271 16.41 20.70 -5.21
N THR A 272 16.29 20.47 -3.90
CA THR A 272 16.27 21.53 -2.87
C THR A 272 17.56 22.33 -2.75
N GLN A 273 18.68 21.81 -3.29
CA GLN A 273 19.93 22.57 -3.35
C GLN A 273 19.91 23.63 -4.46
N MET A 274 19.07 23.43 -5.48
CA MET A 274 18.98 24.30 -6.64
C MET A 274 17.83 25.31 -6.54
N GLY A 275 16.78 24.98 -5.79
CA GLY A 275 15.63 25.85 -5.65
C GLY A 275 14.51 25.24 -4.81
N SER A 276 13.33 25.83 -4.92
CA SER A 276 12.12 25.35 -4.27
C SER A 276 10.88 25.72 -5.08
N PHE A 277 9.77 25.02 -4.84
CA PHE A 277 8.48 25.44 -5.37
C PHE A 277 7.94 26.66 -4.62
N ASP A 278 7.47 27.66 -5.36
CA ASP A 278 6.63 28.74 -4.87
C ASP A 278 5.29 28.69 -5.61
N GLY A 279 4.25 28.21 -4.92
CA GLY A 279 2.99 27.83 -5.56
C GLY A 279 3.21 26.72 -6.58
N GLU A 280 2.84 26.97 -7.84
CA GLU A 280 2.93 26.00 -8.95
C GLU A 280 4.27 26.06 -9.71
N SER A 281 5.09 27.07 -9.45
CA SER A 281 6.32 27.31 -10.23
C SER A 281 7.57 26.94 -9.45
N TRP A 282 8.55 26.37 -10.15
CA TRP A 282 9.89 26.18 -9.60
C TRP A 282 10.65 27.51 -9.59
N LYS A 283 11.27 27.86 -8.46
CA LYS A 283 12.14 29.03 -8.32
C LYS A 283 13.55 28.60 -7.97
N PHE A 284 14.51 28.95 -8.82
CA PHE A 284 15.92 28.71 -8.55
C PHE A 284 16.48 29.66 -7.49
N ASN A 285 17.42 29.12 -6.71
CA ASN A 285 18.34 29.91 -5.89
C ASN A 285 19.17 30.84 -6.78
N GLN A 286 19.64 31.96 -6.23
CA GLN A 286 20.31 33.03 -6.98
C GLN A 286 21.43 32.52 -7.90
N GLN A 287 22.27 31.60 -7.41
CA GLN A 287 23.39 31.04 -8.18
C GLN A 287 22.95 30.20 -9.39
N TYR A 288 21.73 29.67 -9.41
CA TYR A 288 21.19 28.83 -10.48
C TYR A 288 20.15 29.54 -11.36
N GLN A 289 19.93 30.84 -11.20
CA GLN A 289 18.92 31.58 -11.95
C GLN A 289 19.10 31.52 -13.47
N PHE A 290 20.33 31.31 -13.97
CA PHE A 290 20.60 31.13 -15.40
C PHE A 290 19.86 29.92 -16.00
N LEU A 291 19.50 28.92 -15.19
CA LEU A 291 18.72 27.76 -15.61
C LEU A 291 17.26 28.10 -15.95
N ASN A 292 16.71 29.25 -15.50
CA ASN A 292 15.35 29.68 -15.88
C ASN A 292 15.20 29.79 -17.40
N ASN A 293 16.26 30.23 -18.09
CA ASN A 293 16.26 30.38 -19.54
C ASN A 293 16.49 29.05 -20.28
N LEU A 294 16.80 27.97 -19.55
CA LEU A 294 17.18 26.65 -20.08
C LEU A 294 16.10 25.58 -19.83
N ILE A 295 15.09 25.88 -19.00
CA ILE A 295 13.94 25.00 -18.69
C ILE A 295 12.86 24.83 -19.80
N PRO A 296 12.81 25.52 -20.96
CA PRO A 296 11.72 25.30 -21.93
C PRO A 296 11.52 23.85 -22.39
N SER A 297 12.48 22.94 -22.13
CA SER A 297 12.42 21.50 -22.45
C SER A 297 11.56 20.65 -21.50
N LEU A 298 11.20 21.11 -20.29
CA LEU A 298 10.54 20.28 -19.26
C LEU A 298 9.02 20.38 -19.18
N GLY A 299 8.37 21.22 -19.99
CA GLY A 299 6.90 21.31 -20.05
C GLY A 299 6.24 21.91 -18.80
N ASN A 300 6.07 23.22 -18.75
CA ASN A 300 4.76 23.88 -18.81
C ASN A 300 4.98 25.38 -19.06
N THR A 301 4.25 25.92 -20.04
CA THR A 301 4.40 27.26 -20.60
C THR A 301 3.72 28.33 -19.75
N THR A 302 3.88 28.31 -18.43
CA THR A 302 3.59 29.51 -17.63
C THR A 302 4.80 30.42 -17.78
N THR A 303 4.68 31.32 -18.75
CA THR A 303 5.45 32.55 -18.92
C THR A 303 6.30 32.86 -17.70
N CYS A 304 7.62 32.69 -17.83
CA CYS A 304 8.58 33.34 -16.96
C CYS A 304 8.26 34.84 -16.95
N GLU A 305 7.51 35.30 -15.96
CA GLU A 305 7.43 36.73 -15.68
C GLU A 305 8.78 37.13 -15.10
N ALA A 306 9.62 37.69 -15.97
CA ALA A 306 10.81 38.40 -15.57
C ALA A 306 10.39 39.57 -14.67
N ASN A 307 10.98 39.62 -13.47
CA ASN A 307 11.10 40.86 -12.71
C ASN A 307 12.39 41.57 -13.13
#